data_AF-A0A6N7AIM6-F1
#
_entry.id   AF-A0A6N7AIM6-F1
#
_cell.length_a   1.000
_cell.length_b   1.000
_cell.length_c   1.000
_cell.angle_alpha   90.00
_cell.angle_beta   90.00
_cell.angle_gamma   90.00
#
_symmetry.space_group_name_H-M   'P 1'
#
loop_
_entity.id
_entity.type
_entity.pdbx_description
1 polymer ?
#
loop_
_entity_poly.entity_id
_entity_poly.type
_entity_poly.pdbx_seq_one_letter_code
_entity_poly.pdbx_strand_id
1 'polypeptide(L)'
;MSYDGVSVGGASVDEVPDIIARIHQRKGSDGGTFRALRNNLVFVAADEAKVEDMRDKMARRLALQELKKPERLAQLAEHQQAKVRELESKSETDVAVAIQQTYRHVFYPSKVGAIGTTEIGHTAIEIASASEKPSSGQQQIVRGLRELNTLRTAEDEPDSPSWIRDRTPLKKGQITTATLREEYRRDVALAILADDEIFKKAVRRGVEAGEFVYQRGDLLYGNGDPHTSIQIDQDAVVFTMVYAVEKGLWPRRVTPPSEGPNDPPPTAATATATATATATTVRFPVIRRGGRAEGGTQDFVGEGQIPKSRRLGQSGHHHV
;
A
#
# COMPACT_ATOMS: atom_id res chain seq x y z
N MET A 1 -24.27 -19.62 20.38
CA MET A 1 -23.46 -20.09 19.24
C MET A 1 -22.06 -20.31 19.76
N SER A 2 -21.57 -21.56 19.75
CA SER A 2 -20.15 -21.83 19.96
C SER A 2 -19.41 -21.24 18.77
N TYR A 3 -18.50 -20.29 18.99
CA TYR A 3 -17.64 -19.75 17.93
C TYR A 3 -16.49 -20.73 17.69
N ASP A 4 -16.82 -21.98 17.39
CA ASP A 4 -15.81 -22.94 16.94
C ASP A 4 -15.21 -22.39 15.64
N GLY A 5 -13.88 -22.30 15.63
CA GLY A 5 -13.14 -21.58 14.62
C GLY A 5 -13.41 -22.12 13.21
N VAL A 6 -13.48 -21.22 12.22
CA VAL A 6 -13.53 -21.61 10.81
C VAL A 6 -12.19 -22.18 10.41
N SER A 7 -12.21 -23.41 9.90
CA SER A 7 -11.12 -24.01 9.15
C SER A 7 -11.48 -24.11 7.68
N VAL A 8 -10.45 -24.06 6.84
CA VAL A 8 -10.54 -24.17 5.39
C VAL A 8 -9.61 -25.30 4.95
N GLY A 9 -10.12 -26.22 4.14
CA GLY A 9 -9.33 -27.28 3.53
C GLY A 9 -8.80 -26.87 2.15
N GLY A 10 -7.62 -27.36 1.79
CA GLY A 10 -7.02 -27.15 0.46
C GLY A 10 -6.39 -25.75 0.27
N ALA A 11 -5.85 -25.50 -0.92
CA ALA A 11 -5.19 -24.23 -1.24
C ALA A 11 -6.15 -23.14 -1.77
N SER A 12 -7.30 -23.54 -2.31
CA SER A 12 -8.34 -22.68 -2.87
C SER A 12 -9.69 -23.00 -2.25
N VAL A 13 -10.62 -22.05 -2.33
CA VAL A 13 -11.95 -22.17 -1.75
C VAL A 13 -13.00 -21.95 -2.84
N ASP A 14 -13.96 -22.87 -2.93
CA ASP A 14 -15.06 -22.78 -3.90
C ASP A 14 -16.20 -21.87 -3.39
N GLU A 15 -16.40 -21.81 -2.07
CA GLU A 15 -17.44 -21.00 -1.43
C GLU A 15 -16.96 -20.31 -0.15
N VAL A 16 -17.32 -19.05 0.05
CA VAL A 16 -16.94 -18.30 1.26
C VAL A 16 -17.66 -18.88 2.48
N PRO A 17 -16.95 -19.20 3.59
CA PRO A 17 -17.57 -19.70 4.80
C PRO A 17 -18.69 -18.79 5.32
N ASP A 18 -19.83 -19.39 5.69
CA ASP A 18 -21.06 -18.68 6.06
C ASP A 18 -20.86 -17.59 7.12
N ILE A 19 -20.06 -17.87 8.15
CA ILE A 19 -19.78 -16.90 9.22
C ILE A 19 -18.98 -15.71 8.70
N ILE A 20 -18.04 -15.92 7.77
CA ILE A 20 -17.29 -14.83 7.13
C ILE A 20 -18.23 -13.99 6.26
N ALA A 21 -19.03 -14.63 5.41
CA ALA A 21 -20.02 -13.96 4.57
C ALA A 21 -21.01 -13.15 5.42
N ARG A 22 -21.51 -13.73 6.51
CA ARG A 22 -22.45 -13.08 7.45
C ARG A 22 -21.80 -11.89 8.14
N ILE A 23 -20.58 -12.02 8.67
CA ILE A 23 -19.89 -10.91 9.33
C ILE A 23 -19.59 -9.81 8.32
N HIS A 24 -19.17 -10.13 7.10
CA HIS A 24 -18.91 -9.13 6.06
C HIS A 24 -20.17 -8.35 5.64
N GLN A 25 -21.32 -9.03 5.53
CA GLN A 25 -22.56 -8.42 5.05
C GLN A 25 -23.40 -7.75 6.15
N ARG A 26 -23.32 -8.23 7.39
CA ARG A 26 -24.23 -7.84 8.49
C ARG A 26 -23.48 -7.39 9.74
N LYS A 27 -24.14 -6.56 10.55
CA LYS A 27 -23.66 -6.10 11.87
C LYS A 27 -24.79 -6.16 12.91
N GLY A 28 -24.41 -6.03 14.19
CA GLY A 28 -25.31 -6.13 15.34
C GLY A 28 -25.43 -7.57 15.86
N SER A 29 -25.80 -7.70 17.13
CA SER A 29 -26.00 -9.01 17.81
C SER A 29 -27.00 -9.89 17.05
N ASP A 30 -27.99 -9.27 16.43
CA ASP A 30 -29.12 -9.97 15.79
C ASP A 30 -28.89 -10.16 14.28
N GLY A 31 -27.79 -9.65 13.73
CA GLY A 31 -27.46 -9.74 12.29
C GLY A 31 -28.44 -9.02 11.35
N GLY A 32 -29.40 -8.26 11.87
CA GLY A 32 -30.46 -7.64 11.06
C GLY A 32 -29.98 -6.48 10.19
N THR A 33 -28.96 -5.73 10.62
CA THR A 33 -28.51 -4.52 9.92
C THR A 33 -27.42 -4.82 8.90
N PHE A 34 -27.52 -4.26 7.70
CA PHE A 34 -26.43 -4.30 6.73
C PHE A 34 -25.18 -3.60 7.25
N ARG A 35 -24.03 -4.19 6.98
CA ARG A 35 -22.74 -3.64 7.39
C ARG A 35 -22.34 -2.52 6.44
N ALA A 36 -22.07 -1.35 7.01
CA ALA A 36 -21.28 -0.31 6.36
C ALA A 36 -19.78 -0.60 6.56
N LEU A 37 -18.92 0.05 5.77
CA LEU A 37 -17.47 -0.09 5.87
C LEU A 37 -16.93 -1.51 5.60
N ARG A 38 -17.50 -2.16 4.57
CA ARG A 38 -17.15 -3.54 4.20
C ARG A 38 -15.73 -3.66 3.66
N ASN A 39 -15.22 -2.61 3.00
CA ASN A 39 -13.85 -2.54 2.51
C ASN A 39 -12.80 -2.27 3.61
N ASN A 40 -13.15 -2.52 4.88
CA ASN A 40 -12.25 -2.41 6.02
C ASN A 40 -12.15 -3.71 6.82
N LEU A 41 -12.69 -4.81 6.28
CA LEU A 41 -12.70 -6.11 6.93
C LEU A 41 -11.86 -7.11 6.14
N VAL A 42 -10.81 -7.62 6.78
CA VAL A 42 -10.04 -8.76 6.30
C VAL A 42 -10.17 -9.86 7.35
N PHE A 43 -10.36 -11.10 6.89
CA PHE A 43 -10.51 -12.26 7.76
C PHE A 43 -9.35 -13.21 7.53
N VAL A 44 -8.90 -13.84 8.62
CA VAL A 44 -7.92 -14.92 8.57
C VAL A 44 -8.55 -16.17 9.14
N ALA A 45 -8.51 -17.26 8.38
CA ALA A 45 -9.02 -18.57 8.77
C ALA A 45 -7.89 -19.59 8.89
N ALA A 46 -8.13 -20.61 9.70
CA ALA A 46 -7.19 -21.71 9.89
C ALA A 46 -7.18 -22.64 8.67
N ASP A 47 -6.01 -23.15 8.31
CA ASP A 47 -5.85 -24.32 7.44
C ASP A 47 -6.19 -25.55 8.26
N GLU A 48 -7.23 -26.28 7.83
CA GLU A 48 -7.76 -27.46 8.52
C GLU A 48 -6.68 -28.52 8.76
N ALA A 49 -5.76 -28.71 7.81
CA ALA A 49 -4.70 -29.71 7.92
C ALA A 49 -3.62 -29.35 8.96
N LYS A 50 -3.61 -28.10 9.44
CA LYS A 50 -2.61 -27.57 10.39
C LYS A 50 -3.16 -27.35 11.80
N VAL A 51 -4.48 -27.49 12.00
CA VAL A 51 -5.11 -27.22 13.31
C VAL A 51 -4.59 -28.18 14.38
N GLU A 52 -4.52 -29.48 14.09
CA GLU A 52 -4.11 -30.48 15.08
C GLU A 52 -2.64 -30.35 15.47
N ASP A 53 -1.71 -30.14 14.52
CA ASP A 53 -0.30 -29.90 14.85
C ASP A 53 -0.11 -28.65 15.73
N MET A 54 -0.84 -27.56 15.44
CA MET A 54 -0.84 -26.36 16.28
C MET A 54 -1.37 -26.63 17.69
N ARG A 55 -2.45 -27.42 17.82
CA ARG A 55 -3.01 -27.82 19.12
C ARG A 55 -2.00 -28.66 19.91
N ASP A 56 -1.35 -29.63 19.29
CA ASP A 56 -0.34 -30.49 19.92
C ASP A 56 0.86 -29.67 20.41
N LYS A 57 1.35 -28.73 19.58
CA LYS A 57 2.43 -27.82 19.93
C LYS A 57 2.05 -26.92 21.12
N MET A 58 0.83 -26.39 21.13
CA MET A 58 0.31 -25.58 22.23
C MET A 58 0.17 -26.40 23.51
N ALA A 59 -0.45 -27.57 23.44
CA ALA A 59 -0.61 -28.48 24.57
C ALA A 59 0.75 -28.85 25.18
N ARG A 60 1.74 -29.16 24.34
CA ARG A 60 3.11 -29.42 24.77
C ARG A 60 3.74 -28.22 25.48
N ARG A 61 3.58 -27.00 24.96
CA ARG A 61 4.08 -25.77 25.61
C ARG A 61 3.44 -25.58 26.99
N LEU A 62 2.12 -25.72 27.09
CA LEU A 62 1.40 -25.61 28.36
C LEU A 62 1.87 -26.65 29.38
N ALA A 63 2.08 -27.90 28.94
CA ALA A 63 2.63 -28.95 29.79
C ALA A 63 4.06 -28.63 30.26
N LEU A 64 4.91 -28.09 29.39
CA LEU A 64 6.27 -27.68 29.75
C LEU A 64 6.28 -26.48 30.72
N GLN A 65 5.38 -25.52 30.55
CA GLN A 65 5.19 -24.41 31.47
C GLN A 65 4.72 -24.92 32.85
N GLU A 66 3.85 -25.91 32.89
CA GLU A 66 3.42 -26.56 34.13
C GLU A 66 4.57 -27.28 34.83
N LEU A 67 5.38 -28.05 34.09
CA LEU A 67 6.57 -28.73 34.62
C LEU A 67 7.66 -27.77 35.11
N LYS A 68 7.75 -26.56 34.52
CA LYS A 68 8.71 -25.52 34.89
C LYS A 68 8.37 -24.84 36.23
N LYS A 69 7.15 -25.01 36.76
CA LYS A 69 6.78 -24.47 38.08
C LYS A 69 7.70 -25.02 39.17
N PRO A 70 8.13 -24.20 40.16
CA PRO A 70 9.13 -24.61 41.15
C PRO A 70 8.81 -25.92 41.87
N GLU A 71 7.55 -26.10 42.26
CA GLU A 71 7.05 -27.29 42.98
C GLU A 71 7.20 -28.58 42.18
N ARG A 72 7.00 -28.52 40.84
CA ARG A 72 7.11 -29.65 39.92
C ARG A 72 8.55 -29.88 39.49
N LEU A 73 9.27 -28.79 39.22
CA LEU A 73 10.65 -28.82 38.74
C LEU A 73 11.59 -29.39 39.80
N ALA A 74 11.38 -29.09 41.08
CA ALA A 74 12.17 -29.61 42.19
C ALA A 74 12.04 -31.13 42.39
N GLN A 75 11.00 -31.75 41.83
CA GLN A 75 10.79 -33.21 41.88
C GLN A 75 11.62 -33.95 40.82
N LEU A 76 12.29 -33.22 39.91
CA LEU A 76 13.07 -33.77 38.81
C LEU A 76 14.56 -33.72 39.10
N ALA A 77 15.32 -34.67 38.54
CA ALA A 77 16.78 -34.65 38.61
C ALA A 77 17.35 -33.45 37.84
N GLU A 78 18.54 -32.95 38.21
CA GLU A 78 19.12 -31.72 37.65
C GLU A 78 19.23 -31.74 36.11
N HIS A 79 19.62 -32.87 35.53
CA HIS A 79 19.66 -33.05 34.06
C HIS A 79 18.26 -32.93 33.41
N GLN A 80 17.21 -33.38 34.09
CA GLN A 80 15.82 -33.26 33.63
C GLN A 80 15.31 -31.82 33.78
N GLN A 81 15.71 -31.12 34.85
CA GLN A 81 15.37 -29.70 35.03
C GLN A 81 15.96 -28.85 33.90
N ALA A 82 17.23 -29.06 33.57
CA ALA A 82 17.88 -28.42 32.44
C ALA A 82 17.14 -28.72 31.13
N LYS A 83 16.73 -29.98 30.93
CA LYS A 83 15.99 -30.38 29.73
C LYS A 83 14.60 -29.73 29.62
N VAL A 84 13.86 -29.63 30.72
CA VAL A 84 12.55 -28.95 30.75
C VAL A 84 12.69 -27.48 30.37
N ARG A 85 13.70 -26.78 30.92
CA ARG A 85 13.95 -25.35 30.59
C ARG A 85 14.31 -25.17 29.12
N GLU A 86 15.16 -26.04 28.57
CA GLU A 86 15.53 -26.04 27.14
C GLU A 86 14.31 -26.29 26.24
N LEU A 87 13.52 -27.33 26.54
CA LEU A 87 12.32 -27.68 25.77
C LEU A 87 11.26 -26.59 25.85
N GLU A 88 11.08 -25.97 27.02
CA GLU A 88 10.11 -24.88 27.20
C GLU A 88 10.50 -23.66 26.35
N SER A 89 11.77 -23.26 26.38
CA SER A 89 12.28 -22.16 25.53
C SER A 89 12.09 -22.47 24.03
N LYS A 90 12.38 -23.71 23.60
CA LYS A 90 12.15 -24.12 22.21
C LYS A 90 10.66 -24.13 21.84
N SER A 91 9.80 -24.55 22.79
CA SER A 91 8.35 -24.69 22.54
C SER A 91 7.67 -23.36 22.22
N GLU A 92 8.22 -22.23 22.66
CA GLU A 92 7.71 -20.90 22.32
C GLU A 92 7.81 -20.63 20.82
N THR A 93 8.99 -20.83 20.23
CA THR A 93 9.20 -20.67 18.79
C THR A 93 8.36 -21.67 18.01
N ASP A 94 8.37 -22.94 18.42
CA ASP A 94 7.59 -24.01 17.80
C ASP A 94 6.09 -23.68 17.71
N VAL A 95 5.50 -23.14 18.78
CA VAL A 95 4.11 -22.69 18.80
C VAL A 95 3.89 -21.48 17.91
N ALA A 96 4.81 -20.51 17.92
CA ALA A 96 4.70 -19.34 17.06
C ALA A 96 4.71 -19.72 15.57
N VAL A 97 5.58 -20.65 15.17
CA VAL A 97 5.61 -21.20 13.80
C VAL A 97 4.30 -21.89 13.46
N ALA A 98 3.81 -22.77 14.34
CA ALA A 98 2.59 -23.52 14.10
C ALA A 98 1.38 -22.59 13.93
N ILE A 99 1.21 -21.59 14.81
CA ILE A 99 0.13 -20.59 14.70
C ILE A 99 0.19 -19.86 13.35
N GLN A 100 1.38 -19.39 12.95
CA GLN A 100 1.54 -18.69 11.67
C GLN A 100 1.15 -19.59 10.49
N GLN A 101 1.62 -20.84 10.46
CA GLN A 101 1.31 -21.78 9.40
C GLN A 101 -0.16 -22.19 9.36
N THR A 102 -0.82 -22.25 10.52
CA THR A 102 -2.26 -22.56 10.61
C THR A 102 -3.09 -21.40 10.07
N TYR A 103 -2.86 -20.16 10.50
CA TYR A 103 -3.68 -19.01 10.09
C TYR A 103 -3.19 -18.37 8.78
N ARG A 104 -3.44 -19.07 7.68
CA ARG A 104 -2.90 -18.70 6.34
C ARG A 104 -3.95 -18.33 5.29
N HIS A 105 -5.21 -18.65 5.51
CA HIS A 105 -6.28 -18.33 4.55
C HIS A 105 -6.78 -16.93 4.81
N VAL A 106 -6.57 -16.04 3.84
CA VAL A 106 -6.97 -14.64 3.93
C VAL A 106 -8.16 -14.39 3.02
N PHE A 107 -9.26 -13.95 3.62
CA PHE A 107 -10.43 -13.46 2.90
C PHE A 107 -10.46 -11.94 2.96
N TYR A 108 -10.59 -11.30 1.82
CA TYR A 108 -10.50 -9.84 1.68
C TYR A 108 -11.63 -9.30 0.79
N PRO A 109 -12.06 -8.06 0.97
CA PRO A 109 -13.10 -7.46 0.14
C PRO A 109 -12.56 -7.29 -1.28
N SER A 110 -13.32 -7.74 -2.28
CA SER A 110 -12.91 -7.64 -3.69
C SER A 110 -14.11 -7.81 -4.61
N LYS A 111 -14.11 -7.08 -5.74
CA LYS A 111 -15.02 -7.34 -6.88
C LYS A 111 -14.41 -8.24 -7.95
N VAL A 112 -13.10 -8.13 -8.17
CA VAL A 112 -12.41 -8.81 -9.28
C VAL A 112 -12.06 -10.26 -8.92
N GLY A 113 -11.77 -10.51 -7.64
CA GLY A 113 -11.45 -11.83 -7.10
C GLY A 113 -12.59 -12.45 -6.29
N ALA A 114 -13.81 -11.96 -6.47
CA ALA A 114 -14.99 -12.38 -5.73
C ALA A 114 -15.29 -13.88 -5.91
N ILE A 115 -15.57 -14.58 -4.81
CA ILE A 115 -16.04 -15.97 -4.80
C ILE A 115 -17.57 -15.99 -4.75
N GLY A 116 -18.17 -16.72 -5.70
CA GLY A 116 -19.62 -16.85 -5.81
C GLY A 116 -20.30 -15.49 -6.04
N THR A 117 -21.36 -15.23 -5.28
CA THR A 117 -22.10 -13.95 -5.32
C THR A 117 -21.63 -12.96 -4.25
N THR A 118 -20.56 -13.27 -3.54
CA THR A 118 -20.03 -12.43 -2.48
C THR A 118 -19.06 -11.39 -3.02
N GLU A 119 -18.88 -10.29 -2.30
CA GLU A 119 -17.85 -9.27 -2.60
C GLU A 119 -16.55 -9.58 -1.84
N ILE A 120 -16.18 -10.87 -1.77
CA ILE A 120 -15.05 -11.37 -0.98
C ILE A 120 -14.18 -12.25 -1.88
N GLY A 121 -12.90 -11.95 -1.93
CA GLY A 121 -11.87 -12.81 -2.50
C GLY A 121 -11.12 -13.61 -1.44
N HIS A 122 -10.36 -14.60 -1.91
CA HIS A 122 -9.56 -15.50 -1.08
C HIS A 122 -8.13 -15.58 -1.62
N THR A 123 -7.18 -15.77 -0.72
CA THR A 123 -5.84 -16.22 -1.04
C THR A 123 -5.31 -17.08 0.11
N ALA A 124 -4.50 -18.09 -0.22
CA ALA A 124 -3.75 -18.85 0.76
C ALA A 124 -2.30 -18.37 0.76
N ILE A 125 -1.84 -17.85 1.91
CA ILE A 125 -0.48 -17.34 2.04
C ILE A 125 0.47 -18.48 2.35
N GLU A 126 1.58 -18.57 1.62
CA GLU A 126 2.67 -19.48 1.94
C GLU A 126 3.70 -18.77 2.81
N ILE A 127 3.89 -19.28 4.03
CA ILE A 127 4.89 -18.77 4.96
C ILE A 127 6.14 -19.64 4.79
N ALA A 128 6.99 -19.22 3.85
CA ALA A 128 8.15 -20.00 3.39
C ALA A 128 9.22 -20.25 4.47
N SER A 129 9.30 -19.41 5.50
CA SER A 129 10.02 -19.76 6.72
C SER A 129 9.55 -18.88 7.89
N ALA A 130 9.26 -19.50 9.03
CA ALA A 130 9.00 -18.81 10.28
C ALA A 130 10.30 -18.35 10.98
N SER A 131 11.40 -18.23 10.23
CA SER A 131 12.62 -17.57 10.68
C SER A 131 12.55 -16.11 10.28
N GLU A 132 11.90 -15.32 11.11
CA GLU A 132 12.35 -13.97 11.50
C GLU A 132 11.26 -13.36 12.38
N LYS A 133 11.43 -13.59 13.70
CA LYS A 133 10.72 -12.93 14.80
C LYS A 133 9.23 -13.31 14.97
N PRO A 134 8.80 -13.69 16.19
CA PRO A 134 7.40 -13.78 16.59
C PRO A 134 6.70 -12.41 16.51
N SER A 135 6.40 -11.93 15.30
CA SER A 135 5.64 -10.70 15.00
C SER A 135 5.46 -10.46 13.49
N SER A 136 6.22 -11.14 12.63
CA SER A 136 6.24 -10.90 11.18
C SER A 136 5.06 -11.48 10.39
N GLY A 137 4.17 -12.27 11.03
CA GLY A 137 3.01 -12.87 10.36
C GLY A 137 2.11 -11.86 9.65
N GLN A 138 1.94 -10.66 10.23
CA GLN A 138 1.19 -9.57 9.58
C GLN A 138 1.85 -9.07 8.28
N GLN A 139 3.18 -9.07 8.20
CA GLN A 139 3.91 -8.61 7.01
C GLN A 139 3.63 -9.50 5.80
N GLN A 140 3.48 -10.81 6.01
CA GLN A 140 3.14 -11.75 4.95
C GLN A 140 1.72 -11.47 4.40
N ILE A 141 0.77 -11.14 5.29
CA ILE A 141 -0.59 -10.73 4.90
C ILE A 141 -0.56 -9.44 4.11
N VAL A 142 0.12 -8.41 4.62
CA VAL A 142 0.26 -7.12 3.94
C VAL A 142 0.90 -7.30 2.57
N ARG A 143 1.97 -8.10 2.46
CA ARG A 143 2.64 -8.40 1.19
C ARG A 143 1.69 -9.08 0.20
N GLY A 144 1.00 -10.14 0.62
CA GLY A 144 0.05 -10.85 -0.24
C GLY A 144 -1.09 -9.95 -0.74
N LEU A 145 -1.63 -9.08 0.12
CA LEU A 145 -2.69 -8.13 -0.30
C LEU A 145 -2.15 -7.00 -1.21
N ARG A 146 -0.90 -6.57 -1.03
CA ARG A 146 -0.24 -5.61 -1.95
C ARG A 146 -0.01 -6.23 -3.32
N GLU A 147 0.46 -7.48 -3.38
CA GLU A 147 0.67 -8.23 -4.64
C GLU A 147 -0.64 -8.42 -5.41
N LEU A 148 -1.75 -8.62 -4.69
CA LEU A 148 -3.10 -8.69 -5.27
C LEU A 148 -3.71 -7.32 -5.61
N ASN A 149 -2.97 -6.23 -5.40
CA ASN A 149 -3.40 -4.87 -5.67
C ASN A 149 -4.69 -4.48 -4.90
N THR A 150 -4.96 -5.11 -3.76
CA THR A 150 -6.12 -4.83 -2.91
C THR A 150 -5.80 -3.98 -1.70
N LEU A 151 -4.53 -3.93 -1.30
CA LEU A 151 -4.04 -3.08 -0.22
C LEU A 151 -2.95 -2.13 -0.72
N ARG A 152 -2.98 -0.89 -0.21
CA ARG A 152 -1.97 0.14 -0.45
C ARG A 152 -1.38 0.62 0.86
N THR A 153 -0.07 0.82 0.85
CA THR A 153 0.73 1.39 1.92
C THR A 153 1.32 2.74 1.49
N ALA A 154 1.89 3.48 2.42
CA ALA A 154 2.58 4.73 2.16
C ALA A 154 3.72 4.61 1.13
N GLU A 155 4.28 3.42 0.93
CA GLU A 155 5.35 3.17 -0.05
C GLU A 155 4.83 2.99 -1.48
N ASP A 156 3.53 2.74 -1.64
CA ASP A 156 2.92 2.47 -2.94
C ASP A 156 2.53 3.77 -3.67
N GLU A 157 2.28 3.64 -4.97
CA GLU A 157 1.62 4.69 -5.75
C GLU A 157 0.11 4.69 -5.48
N PRO A 158 -0.51 5.87 -5.29
CA PRO A 158 -1.96 5.96 -5.13
C PRO A 158 -2.68 5.63 -6.44
N ASP A 159 -3.97 5.29 -6.34
CA ASP A 159 -4.83 5.12 -7.50
C ASP A 159 -4.92 6.41 -8.32
N SER A 160 -5.25 6.30 -9.61
CA SER A 160 -5.33 7.47 -10.47
C SER A 160 -6.42 8.45 -9.99
N PRO A 161 -6.20 9.77 -10.09
CA PRO A 161 -7.20 10.75 -9.66
C PRO A 161 -8.55 10.57 -10.36
N SER A 162 -8.53 10.28 -11.67
CA SER A 162 -9.71 9.95 -12.46
C SER A 162 -10.49 8.73 -11.92
N TRP A 163 -9.79 7.67 -11.54
CA TRP A 163 -10.41 6.47 -10.96
C TRP A 163 -11.09 6.80 -9.62
N ILE A 164 -10.39 7.52 -8.74
CA ILE A 164 -10.92 7.94 -7.44
C ILE A 164 -12.17 8.81 -7.63
N ARG A 165 -12.14 9.77 -8.55
CA ARG A 165 -13.27 10.63 -8.88
C ARG A 165 -14.48 9.80 -9.30
N ASP A 166 -14.29 8.87 -10.24
CA ASP A 166 -15.39 8.13 -10.87
C ASP A 166 -16.01 7.09 -9.92
N ARG A 167 -15.21 6.55 -9.00
CA ARG A 167 -15.61 5.57 -7.99
C ARG A 167 -16.19 6.17 -6.71
N THR A 168 -16.05 7.47 -6.50
CA THR A 168 -16.54 8.14 -5.29
C THR A 168 -17.62 9.17 -5.62
N PRO A 169 -18.33 9.71 -4.62
CA PRO A 169 -19.23 10.84 -4.84
C PRO A 169 -18.54 12.11 -5.35
N LEU A 170 -17.19 12.16 -5.38
CA LEU A 170 -16.42 13.29 -5.93
C LEU A 170 -16.76 13.58 -7.40
N LYS A 171 -17.23 12.61 -8.18
CA LYS A 171 -17.78 12.86 -9.54
C LYS A 171 -18.91 13.89 -9.59
N LYS A 172 -19.56 14.19 -8.45
CA LYS A 172 -20.58 15.24 -8.33
C LYS A 172 -19.98 16.64 -8.18
N GLY A 173 -18.66 16.76 -8.11
CA GLY A 173 -17.93 18.02 -8.13
C GLY A 173 -17.14 18.34 -6.87
N GLN A 174 -17.61 17.93 -5.69
CA GLN A 174 -16.94 18.21 -4.42
C GLN A 174 -17.20 17.14 -3.36
N ILE A 175 -16.29 17.00 -2.41
CA ILE A 175 -16.43 16.12 -1.23
C ILE A 175 -15.48 16.57 -0.12
N THR A 176 -15.84 16.39 1.15
CA THR A 176 -14.88 16.58 2.25
C THR A 176 -13.83 15.46 2.24
N THR A 177 -12.60 15.77 2.63
CA THR A 177 -11.52 14.77 2.72
C THR A 177 -11.85 13.64 3.70
N ALA A 178 -12.49 13.95 4.83
CA ALA A 178 -12.99 12.93 5.75
C ALA A 178 -14.03 12.01 5.09
N THR A 179 -14.97 12.55 4.32
CA THR A 179 -15.97 11.73 3.61
C THR A 179 -15.31 10.92 2.51
N LEU A 180 -14.39 11.50 1.73
CA LEU A 180 -13.67 10.76 0.70
C LEU A 180 -12.85 9.60 1.29
N ARG A 181 -12.20 9.81 2.43
CA ARG A 181 -11.47 8.78 3.17
C ARG A 181 -12.38 7.65 3.69
N GLU A 182 -13.62 8.00 4.05
CA GLU A 182 -14.65 7.05 4.45
C GLU A 182 -15.13 6.19 3.27
N GLU A 183 -15.24 6.74 2.06
CA GLU A 183 -15.65 5.99 0.86
C GLU A 183 -14.68 4.85 0.53
N TYR A 184 -13.38 5.04 0.74
CA TYR A 184 -12.38 3.96 0.65
C TYR A 184 -12.68 2.79 1.57
N ARG A 185 -13.28 3.03 2.75
CA ARG A 185 -13.67 1.95 3.67
C ARG A 185 -15.00 1.30 3.26
N ARG A 186 -15.81 1.94 2.40
CA ARG A 186 -17.15 1.48 2.01
C ARG A 186 -17.16 0.65 0.73
N ASP A 187 -16.57 1.15 -0.36
CA ASP A 187 -16.62 0.48 -1.67
C ASP A 187 -15.48 -0.52 -1.82
N VAL A 188 -15.83 -1.80 -1.95
CA VAL A 188 -14.90 -2.92 -2.14
C VAL A 188 -14.18 -2.90 -3.50
N ALA A 189 -14.52 -1.96 -4.39
CA ALA A 189 -13.79 -1.71 -5.63
C ALA A 189 -12.56 -0.80 -5.43
N LEU A 190 -12.46 -0.09 -4.30
CA LEU A 190 -11.31 0.75 -3.96
C LEU A 190 -10.29 -0.09 -3.18
N ALA A 191 -9.02 0.29 -3.25
CA ALA A 191 -8.01 -0.37 -2.43
C ALA A 191 -8.21 -0.08 -0.93
N ILE A 192 -7.85 -1.04 -0.09
CA ILE A 192 -7.71 -0.84 1.34
C ILE A 192 -6.48 0.04 1.57
N LEU A 193 -6.65 1.16 2.27
CA LEU A 193 -5.54 2.03 2.63
C LEU A 193 -5.04 1.67 4.03
N ALA A 194 -3.81 1.16 4.12
CA ALA A 194 -3.17 0.77 5.38
C ALA A 194 -2.88 1.98 6.28
N ASP A 195 -2.68 3.15 5.67
CA ASP A 195 -2.40 4.40 6.34
C ASP A 195 -3.05 5.58 5.61
N ASP A 196 -2.98 6.75 6.24
CA ASP A 196 -3.54 7.99 5.70
C ASP A 196 -2.56 8.75 4.80
N GLU A 197 -1.28 8.40 4.80
CA GLU A 197 -0.28 9.07 3.95
C GLU A 197 -0.51 8.73 2.48
N ILE A 198 -0.86 7.48 2.16
CA ILE A 198 -1.23 7.13 0.78
C ILE A 198 -2.48 7.88 0.30
N PHE A 199 -3.44 8.15 1.20
CA PHE A 199 -4.60 8.97 0.89
C PHE A 199 -4.21 10.43 0.59
N LYS A 200 -3.37 11.03 1.44
CA LYS A 200 -2.86 12.39 1.23
C LYS A 200 -2.06 12.51 -0.06
N LYS A 201 -1.25 11.50 -0.38
CA LYS A 201 -0.54 11.39 -1.67
C LYS A 201 -1.52 11.35 -2.85
N ALA A 202 -2.61 10.59 -2.75
CA ALA A 202 -3.62 10.51 -3.80
C ALA A 202 -4.26 11.88 -4.11
N VAL A 203 -4.65 12.62 -3.06
CA VAL A 203 -5.21 13.97 -3.21
C VAL A 203 -4.19 14.91 -3.84
N ARG A 204 -2.95 14.90 -3.34
CA ARG A 204 -1.85 15.72 -3.87
C ARG A 204 -1.61 15.43 -5.35
N ARG A 205 -1.49 14.16 -5.73
CA ARG A 205 -1.31 13.74 -7.12
C ARG A 205 -2.43 14.23 -8.02
N GLY A 206 -3.67 14.25 -7.54
CA GLY A 206 -4.78 14.82 -8.29
C GLY A 206 -4.71 16.33 -8.47
N VAL A 207 -4.18 17.06 -7.48
CA VAL A 207 -3.92 18.50 -7.60
C VAL A 207 -2.79 18.78 -8.61
N GLU A 208 -1.68 18.04 -8.51
CA GLU A 208 -0.53 18.15 -9.43
C GLU A 208 -0.91 17.79 -10.87
N ALA A 209 -1.80 16.80 -11.06
CA ALA A 209 -2.34 16.45 -12.37
C ALA A 209 -3.35 17.48 -12.91
N GLY A 210 -3.72 18.50 -12.12
CA GLY A 210 -4.74 19.48 -12.48
C GLY A 210 -6.16 18.90 -12.54
N GLU A 211 -6.40 17.74 -11.92
CA GLU A 211 -7.73 17.12 -11.84
C GLU A 211 -8.50 17.61 -10.61
N PHE A 212 -7.80 17.95 -9.53
CA PHE A 212 -8.39 18.39 -8.25
C PHE A 212 -7.94 19.78 -7.84
N VAL A 213 -8.76 20.40 -6.98
CA VAL A 213 -8.41 21.58 -6.18
C VAL A 213 -8.73 21.25 -4.73
N TYR A 214 -7.80 21.52 -3.83
CA TYR A 214 -7.97 21.32 -2.39
C TYR A 214 -8.20 22.66 -1.70
N GLN A 215 -9.14 22.70 -0.75
CA GLN A 215 -9.38 23.86 0.09
C GLN A 215 -9.52 23.45 1.56
N ARG A 216 -8.99 24.26 2.47
CA ARG A 216 -9.27 24.16 3.90
C ARG A 216 -9.27 25.56 4.51
N GLY A 217 -10.44 26.03 4.96
CA GLY A 217 -10.60 27.43 5.33
C GLY A 217 -10.22 28.36 4.17
N ASP A 218 -9.31 29.29 4.43
CA ASP A 218 -8.79 30.25 3.43
C ASP A 218 -7.65 29.69 2.56
N LEU A 219 -7.10 28.54 2.94
CA LEU A 219 -6.06 27.88 2.14
C LEU A 219 -6.72 27.23 0.93
N LEU A 220 -6.41 27.77 -0.25
CA LEU A 220 -6.68 27.12 -1.54
C LEU A 220 -5.37 26.57 -2.11
N TYR A 221 -5.39 25.33 -2.59
CA TYR A 221 -4.25 24.61 -3.17
C TYR A 221 -4.66 23.96 -4.49
N GLY A 222 -4.11 24.45 -5.60
CA GLY A 222 -4.36 23.97 -6.95
C GLY A 222 -3.06 23.68 -7.71
N ASN A 223 -3.18 23.33 -8.99
CA ASN A 223 -2.04 22.96 -9.81
C ASN A 223 -1.03 24.13 -9.93
N GLY A 224 0.25 23.83 -9.75
CA GLY A 224 1.35 24.80 -9.80
C GLY A 224 1.62 25.54 -8.47
N ASP A 225 0.77 25.37 -7.46
CA ASP A 225 1.02 25.92 -6.13
C ASP A 225 2.11 25.13 -5.38
N PRO A 226 2.80 25.76 -4.41
CA PRO A 226 3.73 25.05 -3.53
C PRO A 226 3.03 23.95 -2.72
N HIS A 227 3.77 22.89 -2.42
CA HIS A 227 3.28 21.75 -1.66
C HIS A 227 2.69 22.19 -0.31
N THR A 228 1.49 21.67 -0.01
CA THR A 228 0.85 21.85 1.30
C THR A 228 0.59 20.51 1.98
N SER A 229 0.38 20.58 3.30
CA SER A 229 0.01 19.43 4.11
C SER A 229 -1.50 19.18 3.99
N ILE A 230 -1.88 18.09 3.33
CA ILE A 230 -3.27 17.66 3.21
C ILE A 230 -3.76 17.14 4.55
N GLN A 231 -4.86 17.71 5.03
CA GLN A 231 -5.53 17.30 6.26
C GLN A 231 -6.79 16.50 5.94
N ILE A 232 -7.09 15.51 6.77
CA ILE A 232 -8.27 14.65 6.64
C ILE A 232 -9.28 15.06 7.71
N ASP A 233 -10.17 15.97 7.36
CA ASP A 233 -11.21 16.48 8.27
C ASP A 233 -12.46 16.90 7.48
N GLN A 234 -13.45 17.44 8.19
CA GLN A 234 -14.71 17.89 7.59
C GLN A 234 -14.63 19.30 6.99
N ASP A 235 -13.63 20.09 7.38
CA ASP A 235 -13.45 21.48 6.93
C ASP A 235 -12.56 21.56 5.67
N ALA A 236 -11.86 20.47 5.36
CA ALA A 236 -11.05 20.29 4.17
C ALA A 236 -11.86 19.63 3.05
N VAL A 237 -11.98 20.33 1.92
CA VAL A 237 -12.78 19.94 0.77
C VAL A 237 -11.88 19.71 -0.44
N VAL A 238 -12.17 18.65 -1.19
CA VAL A 238 -11.60 18.38 -2.52
C VAL A 238 -12.67 18.65 -3.56
N PHE A 239 -12.32 19.47 -4.54
CA PHE A 239 -13.15 19.78 -5.71
C PHE A 239 -12.55 19.14 -6.94
N THR A 240 -13.40 18.75 -7.89
CA THR A 240 -12.93 18.50 -9.26
C THR A 240 -12.58 19.83 -9.91
N MET A 241 -11.60 19.80 -10.82
CA MET A 241 -11.18 21.01 -11.55
C MET A 241 -12.35 21.66 -12.29
N VAL A 242 -13.21 20.84 -12.92
CA VAL A 242 -14.41 21.31 -13.62
C VAL A 242 -15.31 22.11 -12.68
N TYR A 243 -15.62 21.56 -11.50
CA TYR A 243 -16.47 22.21 -10.52
C TYR A 243 -15.83 23.49 -9.97
N ALA A 244 -14.51 23.46 -9.70
CA ALA A 244 -13.78 24.62 -9.18
C ALA A 244 -13.80 25.79 -10.17
N VAL A 245 -13.67 25.52 -11.48
CA VAL A 245 -13.76 26.54 -12.53
C VAL A 245 -15.18 27.09 -12.66
N GLU A 246 -16.19 26.21 -12.71
CA GLU A 246 -17.60 26.61 -12.82
C GLU A 246 -18.06 27.50 -11.65
N LYS A 247 -17.55 27.24 -10.45
CA LYS A 247 -17.83 28.05 -9.25
C LYS A 247 -16.90 29.25 -9.08
N GLY A 248 -15.96 29.46 -10.00
CA GLY A 248 -15.00 30.56 -9.94
C GLY A 248 -14.05 30.48 -8.75
N LEU A 249 -13.84 29.28 -8.19
CA LEU A 249 -12.86 29.00 -7.14
C LEU A 249 -11.44 28.95 -7.72
N TRP A 250 -11.29 28.48 -8.96
CA TRP A 250 -10.00 28.34 -9.64
C TRP A 250 -10.07 28.81 -11.11
N PRO A 251 -9.03 29.48 -11.67
CA PRO A 251 -7.82 29.97 -11.01
C PRO A 251 -8.11 31.12 -10.05
N ARG A 252 -7.19 31.39 -9.12
CA ARG A 252 -7.33 32.50 -8.17
C ARG A 252 -7.56 33.80 -8.95
N ARG A 253 -8.61 34.55 -8.60
CA ARG A 253 -8.79 35.90 -9.12
C ARG A 253 -7.65 36.76 -8.58
N VAL A 254 -6.70 37.13 -9.45
CA VAL A 254 -5.68 38.12 -9.11
C VAL A 254 -6.41 39.44 -8.87
N THR A 255 -6.46 39.90 -7.62
CA THR A 255 -6.83 41.29 -7.36
C THR A 255 -5.62 42.13 -7.82
N PRO A 256 -5.75 43.00 -8.84
CA PRO A 256 -4.64 43.87 -9.19
C PRO A 256 -4.27 44.72 -7.96
N PRO A 257 -2.98 44.95 -7.68
CA PRO A 257 -2.59 45.84 -6.61
C PRO A 257 -3.23 47.20 -6.87
N SER A 258 -3.95 47.73 -5.87
CA SER A 258 -4.50 49.08 -5.89
C SER A 258 -3.37 50.05 -6.22
N GLU A 259 -3.42 50.66 -7.41
CA GLU A 259 -2.60 51.82 -7.73
C GLU A 259 -2.90 52.88 -6.68
N GLY A 260 -1.93 53.13 -5.79
CA GLY A 260 -1.95 54.28 -4.89
C GLY A 260 -1.89 55.58 -5.71
N PRO A 261 -2.32 56.71 -5.15
CA PRO A 261 -2.52 57.94 -5.91
C PRO A 261 -1.21 58.41 -6.54
N ASN A 262 -1.26 58.68 -7.86
CA ASN A 262 -0.18 59.29 -8.62
C ASN A 262 0.35 60.57 -7.93
N ASP A 263 1.62 60.57 -7.54
CA ASP A 263 2.36 61.81 -7.33
C ASP A 263 2.47 62.57 -8.68
N PRO A 264 2.27 63.90 -8.70
CA PRO A 264 2.37 64.68 -9.93
C PRO A 264 3.84 64.78 -10.41
N PRO A 265 4.06 64.94 -11.73
CA PRO A 265 5.40 64.83 -12.32
C PRO A 265 6.29 66.03 -11.93
N PRO A 266 7.62 65.84 -11.76
CA PRO A 266 8.51 66.95 -11.49
C PRO A 266 8.66 67.83 -12.74
N THR A 267 8.49 69.14 -12.52
CA THR A 267 8.68 70.20 -13.49
C THR A 267 10.11 70.21 -14.02
N ALA A 268 10.22 70.36 -15.34
CA ALA A 268 11.47 70.45 -16.08
C ALA A 268 12.37 71.60 -15.58
N ALA A 269 13.63 71.28 -15.31
CA ALA A 269 14.72 72.25 -15.25
C ALA A 269 15.86 71.76 -16.17
N THR A 270 16.09 72.56 -17.21
CA THR A 270 17.11 72.41 -18.23
C THR A 270 18.50 72.67 -17.65
N ALA A 271 19.45 71.76 -17.87
CA ALA A 271 20.88 72.10 -17.86
C ALA A 271 21.66 71.14 -18.78
N THR A 272 22.19 71.74 -19.85
CA THR A 272 23.04 71.16 -20.88
C THR A 272 24.46 70.92 -20.36
N ALA A 273 25.06 69.75 -20.59
CA ALA A 273 26.51 69.60 -20.69
C ALA A 273 26.91 68.30 -21.41
N THR A 274 27.78 68.49 -22.40
CA THR A 274 28.40 67.53 -23.33
C THR A 274 29.62 66.84 -22.71
N ALA A 275 29.85 65.55 -23.00
CA ALA A 275 31.15 64.88 -23.25
C ALA A 275 31.03 63.35 -22.98
N THR A 276 31.18 62.51 -24.00
CA THR A 276 32.42 61.81 -24.44
C THR A 276 32.69 60.50 -23.69
N ALA A 277 32.93 59.46 -24.49
CA ALA A 277 33.05 58.05 -24.17
C ALA A 277 34.07 57.68 -23.08
N THR A 278 33.80 56.60 -22.36
CA THR A 278 34.81 55.56 -22.08
C THR A 278 34.16 54.23 -21.69
N ALA A 279 34.64 53.16 -22.33
CA ALA A 279 34.32 51.78 -22.02
C ALA A 279 34.95 51.34 -20.70
N THR A 280 34.28 50.47 -19.94
CA THR A 280 34.94 49.49 -19.06
C THR A 280 34.06 48.25 -18.90
N THR A 281 34.51 47.22 -19.62
CA THR A 281 34.42 45.77 -19.38
C THR A 281 34.21 45.32 -17.93
N VAL A 282 33.30 44.37 -17.70
CA VAL A 282 33.66 43.05 -17.09
C VAL A 282 32.75 41.95 -17.66
N ARG A 283 33.36 41.05 -18.45
CA ARG A 283 32.87 39.69 -18.76
C ARG A 283 33.53 38.73 -17.78
N PHE A 284 32.83 37.67 -17.37
CA PHE A 284 33.42 36.41 -16.89
C PHE A 284 32.46 35.23 -17.18
N PRO A 285 32.95 33.98 -17.29
CA PRO A 285 33.10 33.37 -18.61
C PRO A 285 32.33 32.05 -18.79
N VAL A 286 32.07 31.71 -20.05
CA VAL A 286 31.68 30.37 -20.50
C VAL A 286 32.93 29.49 -20.54
N ILE A 287 32.91 28.37 -19.83
CA ILE A 287 33.92 27.30 -19.96
C ILE A 287 33.37 26.25 -20.93
N ARG A 288 34.10 26.04 -22.04
CA ARG A 288 33.97 24.88 -22.92
C ARG A 288 35.35 24.48 -23.46
N ARG A 289 35.46 23.19 -23.81
CA ARG A 289 36.55 22.40 -24.42
C ARG A 289 37.45 21.73 -23.38
N GLY A 290 37.68 20.42 -23.42
CA GLY A 290 37.58 19.43 -24.50
C GLY A 290 38.99 18.97 -24.90
N GLY A 291 39.23 17.67 -24.99
CA GLY A 291 40.54 17.18 -25.46
C GLY A 291 40.84 15.69 -25.24
N ARG A 292 40.46 14.92 -26.26
CA ARG A 292 40.77 13.55 -26.71
C ARG A 292 42.23 13.04 -26.62
N ALA A 293 42.33 11.70 -26.80
CA ALA A 293 43.42 10.85 -27.35
C ALA A 293 44.35 10.19 -26.29
N GLU A 294 44.85 8.94 -26.37
CA GLU A 294 44.75 7.79 -27.29
C GLU A 294 45.49 6.58 -26.64
N GLY A 295 45.17 5.33 -27.05
CA GLY A 295 46.15 4.25 -27.22
C GLY A 295 46.35 3.20 -26.10
N GLY A 296 46.23 1.91 -26.45
CA GLY A 296 46.83 0.81 -25.67
C GLY A 296 46.12 -0.55 -25.72
N THR A 297 46.37 -1.31 -26.80
CA THR A 297 45.98 -2.70 -27.09
C THR A 297 46.56 -3.74 -26.13
N GLN A 298 45.83 -4.83 -25.83
CA GLN A 298 46.36 -6.21 -25.89
C GLN A 298 45.27 -7.30 -25.83
N ASP A 299 45.57 -8.38 -26.53
CA ASP A 299 44.75 -9.49 -27.02
C ASP A 299 44.24 -10.48 -25.95
N PHE A 300 43.15 -11.21 -26.25
CA PHE A 300 43.19 -12.68 -26.28
C PHE A 300 41.99 -13.30 -27.03
N VAL A 301 42.27 -14.44 -27.66
CA VAL A 301 41.61 -15.11 -28.78
C VAL A 301 40.70 -16.27 -28.32
N GLY A 302 39.71 -16.65 -29.14
CA GLY A 302 39.13 -18.00 -29.21
C GLY A 302 37.60 -18.02 -29.39
N GLU A 303 37.06 -17.88 -30.61
CA GLU A 303 36.69 -18.98 -31.55
C GLU A 303 35.72 -20.04 -30.99
N GLY A 304 34.64 -20.32 -31.73
CA GLY A 304 33.75 -21.46 -31.43
C GLY A 304 32.35 -21.37 -32.02
N GLN A 305 32.22 -21.67 -33.31
CA GLN A 305 31.03 -21.56 -34.16
C GLN A 305 30.00 -22.70 -33.97
N ILE A 306 28.74 -22.38 -34.23
CA ILE A 306 27.54 -23.24 -34.34
C ILE A 306 27.76 -24.37 -35.37
N PRO A 307 27.06 -25.54 -35.28
CA PRO A 307 25.96 -25.73 -36.22
C PRO A 307 24.73 -26.51 -35.70
N LYS A 308 23.58 -26.19 -36.30
CA LYS A 308 22.37 -27.02 -36.39
C LYS A 308 22.62 -28.26 -37.26
N SER A 309 22.00 -29.39 -36.91
CA SER A 309 21.24 -30.33 -37.77
C SER A 309 21.39 -31.79 -37.30
N ARG A 310 20.29 -32.52 -37.09
CA ARG A 310 19.77 -33.55 -38.01
C ARG A 310 18.60 -34.34 -37.41
N ARG A 311 17.58 -34.56 -38.24
CA ARG A 311 16.57 -35.61 -38.11
C ARG A 311 17.18 -36.99 -38.39
N LEU A 312 16.74 -38.00 -37.63
CA LEU A 312 16.45 -39.40 -38.01
C LEU A 312 15.42 -39.86 -36.95
N GLY A 313 14.26 -40.48 -37.21
CA GLY A 313 13.82 -41.29 -38.35
C GLY A 313 13.82 -42.76 -37.95
N GLN A 314 12.64 -43.40 -37.98
CA GLN A 314 12.30 -44.85 -37.86
C GLN A 314 12.06 -45.42 -36.45
N SER A 315 11.17 -46.40 -36.20
CA SER A 315 9.94 -46.96 -36.80
C SER A 315 9.64 -48.31 -36.11
N GLY A 316 8.37 -48.71 -35.95
CA GLY A 316 7.92 -50.11 -35.76
C GLY A 316 7.39 -50.46 -34.36
N HIS A 317 6.08 -50.68 -34.16
CA HIS A 317 5.31 -51.96 -34.21
C HIS A 317 5.37 -52.73 -32.86
N HIS A 318 4.34 -53.34 -32.24
CA HIS A 318 2.98 -53.84 -32.58
C HIS A 318 2.07 -53.68 -31.31
N HIS A 319 0.74 -53.46 -31.38
CA HIS A 319 -0.34 -54.46 -31.51
C HIS A 319 -0.15 -55.74 -30.67
N VAL A 320 -0.75 -55.80 -29.49
CA VAL A 320 -1.87 -56.70 -29.08
C VAL A 320 -2.64 -55.98 -27.97
#